data_AF-A0AAD1D4D4-F1
#
_entry.id   AF-A0AAD1D4D4-F1
#
_cell.length_a   1.000
_cell.length_b   1.000
_cell.length_c   1.000
_cell.angle_alpha   90.00
_cell.angle_beta   90.00
_cell.angle_gamma   90.00
#
_symmetry.space_group_name_H-M   'P 1'
#
loop_
_entity.id
_entity.type
_entity.pdbx_description
1 polymer ?
#
loop_
_entity_poly.entity_id
_entity_poly.type
_entity_poly.pdbx_seq_one_letter_code
_entity_poly.pdbx_strand_id
1 'polypeptide(L)'
;MVWTIVRTVSALSLMGGALSFAVAASENPDRRYETIWVIHADESQAGTRNVAVGSPIIEQRLLPFGLAETVEDIRSASGDVLVEKGRQLFRLGVASGKTFCVVEVPRPSFYRSFMLGGGNLQLCLIDSDDDGVFDGHFNGGNPMRGVPFISGKQPRNPKPASGKYSLLTPDQFARPYTVRVSLASARVSSKGDPQITYRIDFGDDVTRQKLTNFISGGIGHTEILGAQWNALEIGDDAVKVDVTHAMPNQPFQAVRTVAYR
;
A
#
# COMPACT_ATOMS: atom_id res chain seq x y z
N MET A 1 -5.27 -62.12 32.69
CA MET A 1 -6.68 -62.45 33.01
C MET A 1 -7.45 -62.38 31.70
N VAL A 2 -7.88 -63.55 31.24
CA VAL A 2 -8.50 -63.82 29.94
C VAL A 2 -10.00 -63.59 30.06
N TRP A 3 -10.63 -62.88 29.12
CA TRP A 3 -12.07 -63.04 28.81
C TRP A 3 -12.35 -62.85 27.32
N THR A 4 -13.37 -63.57 26.88
CA THR A 4 -13.60 -64.14 25.57
C THR A 4 -14.97 -63.68 25.06
N ILE A 5 -15.04 -63.34 23.76
CA ILE A 5 -16.15 -63.43 22.77
C ILE A 5 -17.60 -63.16 23.23
N VAL A 6 -18.28 -62.20 22.57
CA VAL A 6 -19.59 -62.44 21.93
C VAL A 6 -19.66 -61.66 20.61
N ARG A 7 -20.02 -62.38 19.54
CA ARG A 7 -20.35 -61.88 18.19
C ARG A 7 -21.78 -61.35 18.18
N THR A 8 -22.02 -60.23 17.49
CA THR A 8 -23.35 -59.96 16.92
C THR A 8 -23.20 -59.34 15.54
N VAL A 9 -23.73 -60.08 14.56
CA VAL A 9 -23.91 -59.69 13.17
C VAL A 9 -25.24 -58.93 13.08
N SER A 10 -25.24 -57.72 12.51
CA SER A 10 -26.47 -57.05 12.07
C SER A 10 -26.25 -56.26 10.78
N ALA A 11 -26.85 -56.80 9.73
CA ALA A 11 -27.54 -56.17 8.60
C ALA A 11 -27.10 -54.77 8.11
N LEU A 12 -26.42 -54.81 6.95
CA LEU A 12 -26.74 -54.09 5.71
C LEU A 12 -27.88 -53.05 5.77
N SER A 13 -27.52 -51.79 5.56
CA SER A 13 -28.37 -50.76 4.93
C SER A 13 -27.47 -49.85 4.10
N LEU A 14 -27.26 -50.21 2.83
CA LEU A 14 -26.70 -49.31 1.82
C LEU A 14 -27.78 -48.29 1.46
N MET A 15 -27.85 -47.19 2.21
CA MET A 15 -28.46 -45.96 1.71
C MET A 15 -27.37 -45.17 0.99
N GLY A 16 -27.40 -45.26 -0.35
CA GLY A 16 -26.66 -44.37 -1.23
C GLY A 16 -27.20 -42.94 -1.09
N GLY A 17 -26.78 -42.25 -0.05
CA GLY A 17 -26.90 -40.81 0.05
C GLY A 17 -25.86 -40.20 -0.89
N ALA A 18 -26.30 -39.75 -2.06
CA ALA A 18 -25.52 -38.85 -2.89
C ALA A 18 -25.21 -37.60 -2.05
N LEU A 19 -24.03 -37.59 -1.41
CA LEU A 19 -23.42 -36.39 -0.87
C LEU A 19 -23.16 -35.49 -2.07
N SER A 20 -24.13 -34.66 -2.41
CA SER A 20 -23.91 -33.48 -3.23
C SER A 20 -22.95 -32.59 -2.47
N PHE A 21 -21.65 -32.86 -2.62
CA PHE A 21 -20.63 -31.88 -2.33
C PHE A 21 -20.93 -30.71 -3.26
N ALA A 22 -21.60 -29.69 -2.71
CA ALA A 22 -21.64 -28.39 -3.33
C ALA A 22 -20.17 -28.02 -3.53
N VAL A 23 -19.69 -28.17 -4.76
CA VAL A 23 -18.41 -27.62 -5.18
C VAL A 23 -18.62 -26.13 -5.01
N ALA A 24 -18.21 -25.61 -3.85
CA ALA A 24 -18.13 -24.19 -3.62
C ALA A 24 -17.30 -23.67 -4.78
N ALA A 25 -17.96 -22.98 -5.73
CA ALA A 25 -17.29 -22.43 -6.89
C ALA A 25 -16.14 -21.60 -6.34
N SER A 26 -14.93 -22.14 -6.50
CA SER A 26 -13.70 -21.52 -6.02
C SER A 26 -13.72 -20.11 -6.57
N GLU A 27 -13.82 -19.15 -5.66
CA GLU A 27 -13.84 -17.75 -6.04
C GLU A 27 -12.52 -17.49 -6.76
N ASN A 28 -12.58 -17.20 -8.07
CA ASN A 28 -11.39 -17.09 -8.89
C ASN A 28 -10.41 -16.09 -8.22
N PRO A 29 -9.27 -16.58 -7.65
CA PRO A 29 -8.33 -15.74 -6.93
C PRO A 29 -7.70 -14.66 -7.82
N ASP A 30 -7.82 -14.80 -9.15
CA ASP A 30 -7.14 -13.98 -10.14
C ASP A 30 -7.58 -12.50 -10.17
N ARG A 31 -8.75 -12.20 -9.60
CA ARG A 31 -9.32 -10.84 -9.61
C ARG A 31 -8.90 -9.96 -8.44
N ARG A 32 -8.11 -10.48 -7.49
CA ARG A 32 -7.62 -9.67 -6.37
C ARG A 32 -6.62 -8.64 -6.90
N TYR A 33 -6.76 -7.41 -6.43
CA TYR A 33 -5.81 -6.35 -6.72
C TYR A 33 -5.29 -5.72 -5.44
N GLU A 34 -4.06 -5.24 -5.50
CA GLU A 34 -3.46 -4.39 -4.48
C GLU A 34 -2.51 -3.35 -5.07
N THR A 35 -2.36 -2.22 -4.39
CA THR A 35 -1.32 -1.24 -4.72
C THR A 35 0.01 -1.67 -4.11
N ILE A 36 1.06 -1.62 -4.94
CA ILE A 36 2.43 -1.88 -4.52
C ILE A 36 3.25 -0.63 -4.81
N TRP A 37 3.66 0.05 -3.74
CA TRP A 37 4.69 1.09 -3.81
C TRP A 37 6.04 0.46 -3.51
N VAL A 38 7.10 1.05 -4.03
CA VAL A 38 8.48 0.62 -3.81
C VAL A 38 9.23 1.81 -3.22
N ILE A 39 9.88 1.59 -2.08
CA ILE A 39 10.85 2.54 -1.54
C ILE A 39 12.03 2.55 -2.49
N HIS A 40 12.39 3.71 -3.02
CA HIS A 40 13.56 3.85 -3.86
C HIS A 40 14.78 4.23 -3.02
N ALA A 41 15.82 3.40 -3.06
CA ALA A 41 17.07 3.60 -2.35
C ALA A 41 17.70 4.96 -2.69
N ASP A 42 18.22 5.66 -1.67
CA ASP A 42 18.94 6.91 -1.83
C ASP A 42 20.07 7.00 -0.79
N GLU A 43 21.22 6.46 -1.16
CA GLU A 43 22.42 6.43 -0.31
C GLU A 43 23.06 7.81 -0.11
N SER A 44 22.62 8.84 -0.84
CA SER A 44 23.11 10.21 -0.62
C SER A 44 22.75 10.76 0.77
N GLN A 45 21.82 10.09 1.46
CA GLN A 45 21.40 10.42 2.82
C GLN A 45 22.24 9.74 3.91
N ALA A 46 23.30 9.00 3.56
CA ALA A 46 24.24 8.48 4.55
C ALA A 46 25.07 9.60 5.21
N GLY A 47 25.61 9.31 6.40
CA GLY A 47 26.55 10.16 7.12
C GLY A 47 26.00 10.81 8.39
N THR A 48 26.91 11.52 9.06
CA THR A 48 26.66 12.13 10.37
C THR A 48 25.98 13.49 10.25
N ARG A 49 24.88 13.70 10.97
CA ARG A 49 24.13 14.96 11.02
C ARG A 49 23.39 15.16 12.34
N ASN A 50 23.09 16.42 12.66
CA ASN A 50 22.15 16.77 13.73
C ASN A 50 20.74 16.81 13.16
N VAL A 51 19.81 16.08 13.77
CA VAL A 51 18.40 16.02 13.35
C VAL A 51 17.52 16.61 14.43
N ALA A 52 16.84 17.69 14.12
CA ALA A 52 15.89 18.34 15.03
C ALA A 52 14.60 17.53 15.19
N VAL A 53 13.94 17.66 16.34
CA VAL A 53 12.61 17.07 16.57
C VAL A 53 11.63 17.57 15.49
N GLY A 54 10.87 16.64 14.92
CA GLY A 54 9.97 16.86 13.78
C GLY A 54 10.62 16.67 12.41
N SER A 55 11.95 16.64 12.31
CA SER A 55 12.69 16.47 11.06
C SER A 55 12.90 14.99 10.71
N PRO A 56 13.03 14.65 9.41
CA PRO A 56 13.38 13.30 8.99
C PRO A 56 14.81 12.93 9.40
N ILE A 57 14.97 11.75 9.98
CA ILE A 57 16.24 11.04 10.05
C ILE A 57 16.61 10.59 8.64
N ILE A 58 15.64 10.01 7.92
CA ILE A 58 15.76 9.58 6.53
C ILE A 58 14.42 9.78 5.82
N GLU A 59 14.44 10.17 4.55
CA GLU A 59 13.25 10.39 3.73
C GLU A 59 13.49 9.95 2.28
N GLN A 60 12.78 8.93 1.81
CA GLN A 60 13.01 8.38 0.47
C GLN A 60 11.76 8.37 -0.39
N ARG A 61 11.97 8.42 -1.70
CA ARG A 61 10.94 8.39 -2.72
C ARG A 61 10.14 7.09 -2.65
N LEU A 62 8.82 7.20 -2.76
CA LEU A 62 7.91 6.09 -3.04
C LEU A 62 7.54 6.14 -4.52
N LEU A 63 7.89 5.08 -5.25
CA LEU A 63 7.58 4.93 -6.66
C LEU A 63 6.56 3.80 -6.85
N PRO A 64 5.66 3.89 -7.84
CA PRO A 64 4.76 2.79 -8.12
C PRO A 64 5.56 1.66 -8.78
N PHE A 65 5.22 0.40 -8.50
CA PHE A 65 5.94 -0.72 -9.12
C PHE A 65 5.79 -0.77 -10.66
N GLY A 66 4.74 -0.13 -11.20
CA GLY A 66 4.53 0.07 -12.63
C GLY A 66 3.87 1.41 -12.90
N LEU A 67 4.25 2.03 -14.02
CA LEU A 67 3.80 3.35 -14.41
C LEU A 67 3.36 3.35 -15.88
N ALA A 68 2.32 4.09 -16.18
CA ALA A 68 1.86 4.34 -17.54
C ALA A 68 1.45 5.81 -17.70
N GLU A 69 1.33 6.26 -18.94
CA GLU A 69 0.76 7.55 -19.31
C GLU A 69 -0.29 7.37 -20.40
N THR A 70 -1.42 8.06 -20.29
CA THR A 70 -2.46 8.05 -21.32
C THR A 70 -1.95 8.75 -22.59
N VAL A 71 -1.98 8.08 -23.74
CA VAL A 71 -1.54 8.69 -25.02
C VAL A 71 -2.66 9.43 -25.74
N GLU A 72 -3.90 9.18 -25.31
CA GLU A 72 -5.14 9.83 -25.75
C GLU A 72 -6.13 9.92 -24.58
N ASP A 73 -7.25 10.62 -24.78
CA ASP A 73 -8.31 10.64 -23.78
C ASP A 73 -8.91 9.25 -23.61
N ILE A 74 -8.99 8.80 -22.37
CA ILE A 74 -9.70 7.58 -22.02
C ILE A 74 -11.17 7.93 -21.86
N ARG A 75 -12.04 7.24 -22.60
CA ARG A 75 -13.47 7.55 -22.66
C ARG A 75 -14.32 6.39 -22.17
N SER A 76 -15.47 6.70 -21.60
CA SER A 76 -16.51 5.72 -21.26
C SER A 76 -17.29 5.29 -22.51
N ALA A 77 -18.15 4.28 -22.37
CA ALA A 77 -19.11 3.91 -23.41
C ALA A 77 -20.04 5.05 -23.87
N SER A 78 -20.32 6.04 -23.00
CA SER A 78 -21.12 7.23 -23.34
C SER A 78 -20.33 8.31 -24.08
N GLY A 79 -19.00 8.15 -24.23
CA GLY A 79 -18.11 9.13 -24.83
C GLY A 79 -17.55 10.16 -23.85
N ASP A 80 -17.92 10.09 -22.57
CA ASP A 80 -17.41 10.98 -21.52
C ASP A 80 -15.92 10.73 -21.29
N VAL A 81 -15.14 11.80 -21.11
CA VAL A 81 -13.71 11.71 -20.77
C VAL A 81 -13.58 11.25 -19.32
N LEU A 82 -13.03 10.06 -19.13
CA LEU A 82 -12.69 9.49 -17.83
C LEU A 82 -11.33 9.97 -17.35
N VAL A 83 -10.35 10.00 -18.25
CA VAL A 83 -8.98 10.48 -18.00
C VAL A 83 -8.49 11.20 -19.25
N GLU A 84 -7.98 12.42 -19.07
CA GLU A 84 -7.39 13.19 -20.17
C GLU A 84 -6.09 12.54 -20.67
N LYS A 85 -5.68 12.88 -21.90
CA LYS A 85 -4.34 12.57 -22.43
C LYS A 85 -3.21 13.14 -21.56
N GLY A 86 -2.08 12.44 -21.48
CA GLY A 86 -0.85 12.89 -20.80
C GLY A 86 -0.88 12.68 -19.29
N ARG A 87 -1.77 11.82 -18.80
CA ARG A 87 -1.99 11.62 -17.37
C ARG A 87 -1.31 10.34 -16.91
N GLN A 88 -0.49 10.46 -15.88
CA GLN A 88 0.18 9.32 -15.29
C GLN A 88 -0.77 8.43 -14.50
N LEU A 89 -0.59 7.12 -14.65
CA LEU A 89 -1.35 6.07 -13.99
C LEU A 89 -0.38 5.13 -13.28
N PHE A 90 -0.71 4.71 -12.06
CA PHE A 90 0.07 3.69 -11.35
C PHE A 90 -0.56 2.31 -11.53
N ARG A 91 0.27 1.29 -11.70
CA ARG A 91 -0.18 -0.10 -11.87
C ARG A 91 -0.62 -0.69 -10.52
N LEU A 92 -1.59 -1.59 -10.56
CA LEU A 92 -1.96 -2.49 -9.47
C LEU A 92 -1.41 -3.89 -9.71
N GLY A 93 -1.02 -4.57 -8.62
CA GLY A 93 -0.69 -5.99 -8.66
C GLY A 93 -1.98 -6.79 -8.83
N VAL A 94 -2.12 -7.46 -9.97
CA VAL A 94 -3.23 -8.35 -10.34
C VAL A 94 -2.67 -9.62 -10.97
N ALA A 95 -3.36 -10.75 -10.85
CA ALA A 95 -2.86 -12.02 -11.38
C ALA A 95 -2.93 -12.10 -12.91
N SER A 96 -3.95 -11.47 -13.53
CA SER A 96 -4.18 -11.48 -14.97
C SER A 96 -4.39 -10.07 -15.52
N GLY A 97 -3.87 -9.83 -16.72
CA GLY A 97 -3.96 -8.53 -17.40
C GLY A 97 -3.17 -7.42 -16.69
N LYS A 98 -3.50 -6.18 -17.04
CA LYS A 98 -2.98 -4.98 -16.38
C LYS A 98 -4.14 -4.13 -15.86
N THR A 99 -3.91 -3.55 -14.70
CA THR A 99 -4.82 -2.56 -14.13
C THR A 99 -4.03 -1.36 -13.68
N PHE A 100 -4.46 -0.20 -14.12
CA PHE A 100 -3.83 1.07 -13.84
C PHE A 100 -4.85 2.01 -13.22
N CYS A 101 -4.44 2.83 -12.26
CA CYS A 101 -5.34 3.79 -11.62
C CYS A 101 -4.77 5.19 -11.72
N VAL A 102 -5.67 6.16 -11.83
CA VAL A 102 -5.28 7.57 -11.86
C VAL A 102 -4.58 7.92 -10.56
N VAL A 103 -3.52 8.71 -10.62
CA VAL A 103 -2.73 9.05 -9.43
C VAL A 103 -3.45 10.08 -8.57
N GLU A 104 -4.15 11.02 -9.22
CA GLU A 104 -4.87 12.07 -8.52
C GLU A 104 -6.11 11.49 -7.83
N VAL A 105 -6.16 11.67 -6.51
CA VAL A 105 -7.33 11.35 -5.72
C VAL A 105 -8.34 12.48 -5.91
N PRO A 106 -9.52 12.24 -6.51
CA PRO A 106 -10.56 13.26 -6.55
C PRO A 106 -10.86 13.66 -5.12
N ARG A 107 -10.74 14.96 -4.78
CA ARG A 107 -11.16 15.44 -3.46
C ARG A 107 -12.62 15.00 -3.28
N PRO A 108 -12.92 14.15 -2.29
CA PRO A 108 -14.28 13.67 -2.13
C PRO A 108 -15.14 14.88 -1.79
N SER A 109 -16.33 14.98 -2.39
CA SER A 109 -17.33 15.86 -1.81
C SER A 109 -17.58 15.42 -0.37
N PHE A 110 -17.77 16.37 0.54
CA PHE A 110 -18.00 16.09 1.96
C PHE A 110 -19.08 15.00 2.17
N TYR A 111 -20.13 15.06 1.35
CA TYR A 111 -21.23 14.08 1.35
C TYR A 111 -20.81 12.66 0.93
N ARG A 112 -19.98 12.50 -0.13
CA ARG A 112 -19.45 11.19 -0.52
C ARG A 112 -18.49 10.62 0.52
N SER A 113 -17.67 11.47 1.12
CA SER A 113 -16.78 11.08 2.22
C SER A 113 -17.59 10.53 3.40
N PHE A 114 -18.68 11.20 3.79
CA PHE A 114 -19.55 10.74 4.87
C PHE A 114 -20.22 9.39 4.57
N MET A 115 -20.81 9.21 3.38
CA MET A 115 -21.49 7.97 3.00
C MET A 115 -20.56 6.76 2.85
N LEU A 116 -19.30 6.97 2.46
CA LEU A 116 -18.32 5.89 2.25
C LEU A 116 -17.41 5.65 3.47
N GLY A 117 -17.79 6.13 4.66
CA GLY A 117 -16.97 5.97 5.87
C GLY A 117 -15.61 6.67 5.80
N GLY A 118 -15.50 7.73 5.00
CA GLY A 118 -14.31 8.56 4.84
C GLY A 118 -13.36 8.13 3.71
N GLY A 119 -13.72 7.13 2.91
CA GLY A 119 -12.91 6.64 1.79
C GLY A 119 -13.07 7.46 0.50
N ASN A 120 -11.97 7.61 -0.24
CA ASN A 120 -11.98 8.15 -1.60
C ASN A 120 -12.25 7.03 -2.61
N LEU A 121 -12.78 7.36 -3.79
CA LEU A 121 -12.86 6.43 -4.91
C LEU A 121 -11.75 6.76 -5.90
N GLN A 122 -10.95 5.75 -6.24
CA GLN A 122 -9.89 5.85 -7.23
C GLN A 122 -10.38 5.24 -8.55
N LEU A 123 -10.34 6.03 -9.62
CA LEU A 123 -10.65 5.53 -10.95
C LEU A 123 -9.52 4.62 -11.43
N CYS A 124 -9.89 3.41 -11.81
CA CYS A 124 -9.01 2.38 -12.34
C CYS A 124 -9.48 1.91 -13.71
N LEU A 125 -8.52 1.56 -14.56
CA LEU A 125 -8.66 1.16 -15.95
C LEU A 125 -8.04 -0.23 -16.11
N ILE A 126 -8.65 -1.07 -16.92
CA ILE A 126 -8.28 -2.47 -17.15
C ILE A 126 -7.90 -2.63 -18.62
N ASP A 127 -6.80 -3.32 -18.84
CA ASP A 127 -6.31 -3.85 -20.11
C ASP A 127 -6.20 -5.37 -19.91
N SER A 128 -7.19 -6.13 -20.38
CA SER A 128 -7.32 -7.55 -20.05
C SER A 128 -6.40 -8.45 -20.88
N ASP A 129 -6.01 -8.01 -22.08
CA ASP A 129 -5.23 -8.78 -23.06
C ASP A 129 -3.80 -8.25 -23.27
N ASP A 130 -3.41 -7.20 -22.55
CA ASP A 130 -2.08 -6.59 -22.57
C ASP A 130 -1.67 -6.01 -23.93
N ASP A 131 -2.63 -5.38 -24.63
CA ASP A 131 -2.41 -4.78 -25.95
C ASP A 131 -2.12 -3.27 -25.91
N GLY A 132 -2.13 -2.67 -24.71
CA GLY A 132 -1.94 -1.22 -24.52
C GLY A 132 -3.20 -0.39 -24.68
N VAL A 133 -4.38 -1.03 -24.79
CA VAL A 133 -5.70 -0.42 -24.88
C VAL A 133 -6.50 -0.78 -23.63
N PHE A 134 -7.21 0.20 -23.07
CA PHE A 134 -8.15 -0.10 -21.99
C PHE A 134 -9.47 -0.63 -22.57
N ASP A 135 -9.97 -1.72 -21.97
CA ASP A 135 -11.27 -2.33 -22.30
C ASP A 135 -12.33 -2.06 -21.21
N GLY A 136 -11.90 -1.63 -20.03
CA GLY A 136 -12.75 -1.53 -18.86
C GLY A 136 -12.29 -0.50 -17.84
N HIS A 137 -13.21 -0.07 -16.98
CA HIS A 137 -12.94 0.79 -15.85
C HIS A 137 -13.81 0.47 -14.64
N PHE A 138 -13.31 0.85 -13.46
CA PHE A 138 -14.02 0.75 -12.19
C PHE A 138 -13.52 1.78 -11.19
N ASN A 139 -14.22 1.92 -10.06
CA ASN A 139 -13.79 2.77 -8.96
C ASN A 139 -13.38 1.91 -7.76
N GLY A 140 -12.09 1.88 -7.43
CA GLY A 140 -11.56 1.19 -6.26
C GLY A 140 -11.65 2.06 -5.00
N GLY A 141 -11.96 1.46 -3.85
CA GLY A 141 -11.94 2.17 -2.57
C GLY A 141 -10.51 2.50 -2.13
N ASN A 142 -10.25 3.77 -1.83
CA ASN A 142 -8.99 4.30 -1.30
C ASN A 142 -9.23 4.81 0.14
N PRO A 143 -8.99 3.97 1.16
CA PRO A 143 -9.21 4.33 2.56
C PRO A 143 -8.16 5.31 3.12
N MET A 144 -7.13 5.66 2.35
CA MET A 144 -6.00 6.47 2.78
C MET A 144 -5.92 7.80 2.02
N ARG A 145 -5.36 8.81 2.68
CA ARG A 145 -5.05 10.12 2.11
C ARG A 145 -3.58 10.17 1.67
N GLY A 146 -3.30 11.03 0.70
CA GLY A 146 -1.95 11.28 0.19
C GLY A 146 -1.45 10.26 -0.80
N VAL A 147 -0.86 9.16 -0.34
CA VAL A 147 -0.46 8.07 -1.26
C VAL A 147 -1.68 7.20 -1.55
N PRO A 148 -2.05 6.96 -2.82
CA PRO A 148 -3.12 6.04 -3.17
C PRO A 148 -2.79 4.62 -2.70
N PHE A 149 -3.63 4.04 -1.85
CA PHE A 149 -3.52 2.65 -1.44
C PHE A 149 -4.88 2.01 -1.61
N ILE A 150 -5.06 1.30 -2.71
CA ILE A 150 -6.30 0.60 -3.02
C ILE A 150 -6.05 -0.91 -3.04
N SER A 151 -6.99 -1.64 -2.49
CA SER A 151 -7.01 -3.09 -2.52
C SER A 151 -8.43 -3.58 -2.64
N GLY A 152 -8.61 -4.81 -3.14
CA GLY A 152 -9.93 -5.37 -3.31
C GLY A 152 -9.97 -6.42 -4.41
N LYS A 153 -11.12 -6.48 -5.08
CA LYS A 153 -11.38 -7.40 -6.19
C LYS A 153 -11.88 -6.59 -7.38
N GLN A 154 -11.27 -6.75 -8.55
CA GLN A 154 -11.76 -6.17 -9.80
C GLN A 154 -13.20 -6.59 -10.00
N PRO A 155 -14.13 -5.77 -10.52
CA PRO A 155 -15.49 -6.20 -10.80
C PRO A 155 -15.53 -7.33 -11.84
N ARG A 156 -16.58 -8.17 -11.82
CA ARG A 156 -16.75 -9.23 -12.86
C ARG A 156 -17.03 -8.62 -14.23
N ASN A 157 -17.79 -7.53 -14.21
CA ASN A 157 -18.20 -6.78 -15.39
C ASN A 157 -17.74 -5.33 -15.18
N PRO A 158 -16.47 -5.00 -15.47
CA PRO A 158 -16.03 -3.61 -15.48
C PRO A 158 -16.88 -2.82 -16.49
N LYS A 159 -17.03 -1.52 -16.24
CA LYS A 159 -17.72 -0.64 -17.19
C LYS A 159 -16.82 -0.44 -18.41
N PRO A 160 -17.32 -0.42 -19.65
CA PRO A 160 -16.44 -0.28 -20.81
C PRO A 160 -15.69 1.06 -20.79
N ALA A 161 -14.41 0.99 -21.10
CA ALA A 161 -13.58 2.16 -21.39
C ALA A 161 -12.88 1.94 -22.73
N SER A 162 -12.43 3.02 -23.35
CA SER A 162 -11.59 2.97 -24.54
C SER A 162 -10.50 4.02 -24.46
N GLY A 163 -9.36 3.71 -25.04
CA GLY A 163 -8.23 4.61 -25.16
C GLY A 163 -6.92 3.90 -24.84
N LYS A 164 -5.82 4.47 -25.32
CA LYS A 164 -4.48 3.87 -25.24
C LYS A 164 -3.62 4.47 -24.15
N TYR A 165 -2.62 3.70 -23.74
CA TYR A 165 -1.54 4.16 -22.88
C TYR A 165 -0.17 3.73 -23.41
N SER A 166 0.87 4.37 -22.89
CA SER A 166 2.26 3.95 -23.03
C SER A 166 2.83 3.63 -21.66
N LEU A 167 3.71 2.62 -21.60
CA LEU A 167 4.43 2.30 -20.38
C LEU A 167 5.53 3.34 -20.13
N LEU A 168 5.69 3.71 -18.86
CA LEU A 168 6.78 4.53 -18.38
C LEU A 168 7.63 3.73 -17.39
N THR A 169 8.85 4.18 -17.14
CA THR A 169 9.67 3.69 -16.03
C THR A 169 9.23 4.33 -14.72
N PRO A 170 9.23 3.61 -13.57
CA PRO A 170 8.87 4.17 -12.27
C PRO A 170 9.58 5.48 -11.91
N ASP A 171 10.84 5.66 -12.35
CA ASP A 171 11.63 6.87 -12.08
C ASP A 171 11.06 8.13 -12.74
N GLN A 172 10.24 7.98 -13.78
CA GLN A 172 9.53 9.09 -14.43
C GLN A 172 8.28 9.54 -13.66
N PHE A 173 7.98 8.93 -12.51
CA PHE A 173 6.80 9.28 -11.73
C PHE A 173 6.88 10.70 -11.17
N ALA A 174 5.95 11.56 -11.59
CA ALA A 174 6.02 12.99 -11.32
C ALA A 174 5.63 13.39 -9.89
N ARG A 175 4.87 12.56 -9.17
CA ARG A 175 4.42 12.92 -7.81
C ARG A 175 5.52 12.70 -6.78
N PRO A 176 5.78 13.68 -5.88
CA PRO A 176 6.81 13.60 -4.84
C PRO A 176 6.34 12.80 -3.61
N TYR A 177 5.83 11.59 -3.81
CA TYR A 177 5.51 10.74 -2.67
C TYR A 177 6.79 10.27 -1.99
N THR A 178 6.81 10.36 -0.66
CA THR A 178 7.92 9.90 0.17
C THR A 178 7.43 9.04 1.32
N VAL A 179 8.32 8.20 1.82
CA VAL A 179 8.25 7.59 3.15
C VAL A 179 9.42 8.14 3.96
N ARG A 180 9.18 8.46 5.22
CA ARG A 180 10.22 9.01 6.09
C ARG A 180 10.15 8.43 7.48
N VAL A 181 11.33 8.28 8.08
CA VAL A 181 11.46 8.06 9.52
C VAL A 181 11.85 9.40 10.13
N SER A 182 10.99 9.97 10.96
CA SER A 182 11.21 11.27 11.61
C SER A 182 11.51 11.13 13.08
N LEU A 183 12.32 12.05 13.61
CA LEU A 183 12.54 12.19 15.04
C LEU A 183 11.27 12.79 15.67
N ALA A 184 10.57 12.02 16.50
CA ALA A 184 9.34 12.48 17.16
C ALA A 184 9.61 13.15 18.52
N SER A 185 10.61 12.67 19.26
CA SER A 185 11.07 13.30 20.50
C SER A 185 12.49 12.83 20.85
N ALA A 186 13.27 13.67 21.52
CA ALA A 186 14.54 13.30 22.12
C ALA A 186 14.67 13.98 23.49
N ARG A 187 14.87 13.21 24.55
CA ARG A 187 15.02 13.75 25.90
C ARG A 187 15.81 12.82 26.79
N VAL A 188 16.34 13.34 27.89
CA VAL A 188 16.92 12.54 28.98
C VAL A 188 15.89 12.48 30.11
N SER A 189 15.62 11.28 30.62
CA SER A 189 14.69 11.07 31.74
C SER A 189 15.24 11.72 33.02
N SER A 190 14.39 11.89 34.04
CA SER A 190 14.85 12.38 35.35
C SER A 190 15.87 11.45 36.04
N LYS A 191 15.99 10.20 35.56
CA LYS A 191 16.98 9.23 36.03
C LYS A 191 18.29 9.24 35.21
N GLY A 192 18.38 10.11 34.19
CA GLY A 192 19.53 10.16 33.29
C GLY A 192 19.42 9.24 32.07
N ASP A 193 18.30 8.54 31.88
CA ASP A 193 18.16 7.59 30.75
C ASP A 193 17.80 8.33 29.45
N PRO A 194 18.54 8.13 28.35
CA PRO A 194 18.17 8.70 27.07
C PRO A 194 16.89 8.06 26.53
N GLN A 195 15.93 8.89 26.08
CA GLN A 195 14.68 8.47 25.47
C GLN A 195 14.54 9.14 24.10
N ILE A 196 14.58 8.32 23.04
CA ILE A 196 14.36 8.77 21.67
C ILE A 196 13.09 8.10 21.15
N THR A 197 12.25 8.87 20.48
CA THR A 197 11.06 8.36 19.80
C THR A 197 11.13 8.70 18.33
N TYR A 198 10.84 7.73 17.48
CA TYR A 198 10.73 7.89 16.04
C TYR A 198 9.28 7.76 15.59
N ARG A 199 9.00 8.21 14.36
CA ARG A 199 7.71 8.06 13.70
C ARG A 199 7.90 7.77 12.22
N ILE A 200 7.07 6.91 11.66
CA ILE A 200 7.00 6.70 10.21
C ILE A 200 5.88 7.56 9.65
N ASP A 201 6.21 8.43 8.70
CA ASP A 201 5.24 9.21 7.92
C ASP A 201 5.34 8.83 6.43
N PHE A 202 4.25 9.01 5.68
CA PHE A 202 4.22 8.80 4.23
C PHE A 202 3.25 9.77 3.54
N GLY A 203 3.47 10.10 2.27
CA GLY A 203 2.66 11.08 1.53
C GLY A 203 3.50 12.06 0.73
N ASP A 204 2.83 13.08 0.19
CA ASP A 204 3.49 14.31 -0.26
C ASP A 204 3.45 15.37 0.85
N ASP A 205 3.99 16.55 0.57
CA ASP A 205 4.04 17.65 1.55
C ASP A 205 2.67 18.19 1.99
N VAL A 206 1.62 17.96 1.20
CA VAL A 206 0.27 18.47 1.46
C VAL A 206 -0.58 17.47 2.22
N THR A 207 -0.37 16.18 1.98
CA THR A 207 -1.29 15.10 2.36
C THR A 207 -0.66 14.05 3.27
N ARG A 208 0.50 14.39 3.83
CA ARG A 208 1.29 13.51 4.69
C ARG A 208 0.47 12.89 5.82
N GLN A 209 0.61 11.58 5.99
CA GLN A 209 -0.03 10.79 7.03
C GLN A 209 1.00 10.11 7.94
N LYS A 210 0.61 9.90 9.19
CA LYS A 210 1.38 9.14 10.17
C LYS A 210 1.00 7.67 10.06
N LEU A 211 1.98 6.79 9.90
CA LEU A 211 1.77 5.35 9.92
C LEU A 211 1.86 4.80 11.36
N THR A 212 2.76 5.34 12.16
CA THR A 212 2.96 4.98 13.57
C THR A 212 2.77 6.18 14.48
N ASN A 213 2.44 5.96 15.76
CA ASN A 213 2.38 7.03 16.75
C ASN A 213 3.75 7.26 17.40
N PHE A 214 4.43 6.18 17.75
CA PHE A 214 5.77 6.20 18.36
C PHE A 214 6.47 4.87 18.11
N ILE A 215 7.77 4.93 17.83
CA ILE A 215 8.69 3.80 17.84
C ILE A 215 9.79 4.18 18.83
N SER A 216 9.90 3.46 19.93
CA SER A 216 10.89 3.76 20.98
C SER A 216 12.29 3.36 20.55
N GLY A 217 13.27 4.17 20.93
CA GLY A 217 14.70 3.87 20.81
C GLY A 217 15.52 4.63 21.85
N GLY A 218 16.83 4.63 21.67
CA GLY A 218 17.79 5.27 22.56
C GLY A 218 19.09 5.58 21.84
N ILE A 219 20.13 5.93 22.60
CA ILE A 219 21.49 6.06 22.06
C ILE A 219 21.98 4.68 21.59
N GLY A 220 22.71 4.66 20.48
CA GLY A 220 23.23 3.46 19.84
C GLY A 220 22.51 3.13 18.53
N HIS A 221 22.66 1.87 18.11
CA HIS A 221 22.15 1.38 16.83
C HIS A 221 20.63 1.32 16.80
N THR A 222 20.05 1.75 15.68
CA THR A 222 18.61 1.66 15.40
C THR A 222 18.41 1.22 13.94
N GLU A 223 17.41 0.36 13.72
CA GLU A 223 16.97 -0.07 12.40
C GLU A 223 15.45 0.10 12.26
N ILE A 224 15.00 0.82 11.23
CA ILE A 224 13.57 0.98 10.91
C ILE A 224 13.41 0.93 9.39
N LEU A 225 12.52 0.07 8.90
CA LEU A 225 12.31 -0.17 7.46
C LEU A 225 13.62 -0.54 6.73
N GLY A 226 14.54 -1.25 7.38
CA GLY A 226 15.84 -1.63 6.82
C GLY A 226 16.87 -0.49 6.74
N ALA A 227 16.49 0.78 6.98
CA ALA A 227 17.46 1.85 7.18
C ALA A 227 18.15 1.68 8.54
N GLN A 228 19.44 1.97 8.59
CA GLN A 228 20.27 1.80 9.78
C GLN A 228 20.97 3.10 10.13
N TRP A 229 20.99 3.43 11.42
CA TRP A 229 21.76 4.55 11.94
C TRP A 229 22.18 4.33 13.40
N ASN A 230 23.15 5.12 13.84
CA ASN A 230 23.53 5.22 15.25
C ASN A 230 23.09 6.58 15.79
N ALA A 231 22.25 6.60 16.82
CA ALA A 231 22.03 7.82 17.61
C ALA A 231 23.22 8.01 18.56
N LEU A 232 23.95 9.11 18.41
CA LEU A 232 25.22 9.34 19.12
C LEU A 232 25.03 10.19 20.38
N GLU A 233 24.23 11.24 20.27
CA GLU A 233 24.08 12.23 21.34
C GLU A 233 22.71 12.91 21.25
N ILE A 234 22.08 13.14 22.41
CA ILE A 234 20.87 13.97 22.52
C ILE A 234 21.33 15.39 22.88
N GLY A 235 20.98 16.37 22.04
CA GLY A 235 21.15 17.79 22.33
C GLY A 235 19.80 18.45 22.64
N ASP A 236 19.79 19.78 22.63
CA ASP A 236 18.58 20.58 22.81
C ASP A 236 17.63 20.40 21.61
N ASP A 237 16.56 19.63 21.80
CA ASP A 237 15.56 19.28 20.77
C ASP A 237 16.12 18.66 19.49
N ALA A 238 17.28 18.01 19.58
CA ALA A 238 17.92 17.35 18.46
C ALA A 238 18.66 16.07 18.87
N VAL A 239 18.92 15.20 17.90
CA VAL A 239 19.79 14.04 18.06
C VAL A 239 20.87 14.10 16.99
N LYS A 240 22.13 13.95 17.41
CA LYS A 240 23.22 13.67 16.48
C LYS A 240 23.13 12.22 16.07
N VAL A 241 22.95 11.96 14.79
CA VAL A 241 22.85 10.61 14.22
C VAL A 241 23.93 10.39 13.17
N ASP A 242 24.34 9.15 13.01
CA ASP A 242 25.17 8.69 11.90
C ASP A 242 24.39 7.64 11.09
N VAL A 243 23.89 8.03 9.92
CA VAL A 243 23.12 7.13 9.05
C VAL A 243 24.08 6.27 8.25
N THR A 244 24.07 4.97 8.50
CA THR A 244 25.01 4.03 7.89
C THR A 244 24.44 3.37 6.64
N HIS A 245 23.12 3.15 6.59
CA HIS A 245 22.44 2.58 5.42
C HIS A 245 21.08 3.24 5.21
N ALA A 246 20.77 3.59 3.95
CA ALA A 246 19.43 4.02 3.57
C ALA A 246 18.41 2.87 3.63
N MET A 247 17.11 3.17 3.50
CA MET A 247 16.11 2.12 3.30
C MET A 247 16.40 1.47 1.94
N PRO A 248 16.44 0.13 1.86
CA PRO A 248 16.71 -0.57 0.62
C PRO A 248 15.54 -0.44 -0.36
N ASN A 249 15.80 -0.81 -1.61
CA ASN A 249 14.73 -1.01 -2.60
C ASN A 249 13.81 -2.15 -2.14
N GLN A 250 12.61 -1.83 -1.67
CA GLN A 250 11.67 -2.82 -1.16
C GLN A 250 10.21 -2.39 -1.34
N PRO A 251 9.26 -3.33 -1.45
CA PRO A 251 7.85 -3.03 -1.41
C PRO A 251 7.44 -2.34 -0.11
N PHE A 252 6.55 -1.35 -0.22
CA PHE A 252 5.97 -0.63 0.90
C PHE A 252 4.45 -0.67 0.82
N GLN A 253 3.84 -1.17 1.88
CA GLN A 253 2.39 -1.21 2.04
C GLN A 253 1.99 -0.66 3.39
N ALA A 254 1.00 0.23 3.39
CA ALA A 254 0.39 0.74 4.60
C ALA A 254 -1.01 0.14 4.76
N VAL A 255 -1.24 -0.49 5.91
CA VAL A 255 -2.49 -1.18 6.23
C VAL A 255 -3.18 -0.44 7.37
N ARG A 256 -4.41 -0.02 7.15
CA ARG A 256 -5.24 0.59 8.19
C ARG A 256 -6.05 -0.49 8.90
N THR A 257 -5.68 -0.83 10.12
CA THR A 257 -6.45 -1.73 10.98
C THR A 257 -7.47 -0.93 11.79
N VAL A 258 -8.76 -1.23 11.63
CA VAL A 258 -9.84 -0.66 12.45
C VAL A 258 -10.25 -1.72 13.47
N ALA A 259 -10.06 -1.45 14.75
CA ALA A 259 -10.57 -2.29 15.83
C ALA A 259 -11.96 -1.79 16.25
N TYR A 260 -12.97 -2.64 16.16
CA TYR A 260 -14.28 -2.39 16.75
C TYR A 260 -14.23 -2.83 18.21
N ARG A 261 -14.69 -1.95 19.12
CA ARG A 261 -14.89 -2.26 20.54
C ARG A 261 -16.36 -2.53 20.80
#